data_AF-A0A451A5F8-F1
#
_entry.id   AF-A0A451A5F8-F1
#
_cell.length_a   1.000
_cell.length_b   1.000
_cell.length_c   1.000
_cell.angle_alpha   90.00
_cell.angle_beta   90.00
_cell.angle_gamma   90.00
#
_symmetry.space_group_name_H-M   'P 1'
#
loop_
_entity.id
_entity.type
_entity.pdbx_description
1 polymer ?
#
loop_
_entity_poly.entity_id
_entity_poly.type
_entity_poly.pdbx_seq_one_letter_code
_entity_poly.pdbx_strand_id
1 'polypeptide(L)'
;MIQIPQLGSERRTDAERLLAIFDQHRRVERDNHILDIDEATYPEKYRKVVRRLNGAVSEPNIKRTMEVEDDILAEFEDIERRMAGMEKALERKEQVIEEKDQALEENAKTIEEKERELAEKDRLIAELRGSR
;
A
#
# COMPACT_ATOMS: atom_id res chain seq x y z
N MET A 1 -4.75 13.45 -7.82
CA MET A 1 -4.45 14.60 -6.95
C MET A 1 -3.11 15.24 -7.35
N ILE A 2 -3.09 16.51 -7.75
CA ILE A 2 -1.81 17.22 -7.96
C ILE A 2 -1.26 17.55 -6.56
N GLN A 3 -0.30 16.77 -6.08
CA GLN A 3 0.43 17.10 -4.86
C GLN A 3 1.40 18.25 -5.20
N ILE A 4 1.11 19.46 -4.69
CA ILE A 4 2.04 20.61 -4.78
C ILE A 4 2.56 20.98 -3.38
N PRO A 5 3.24 20.08 -2.64
CA PRO A 5 3.79 20.39 -1.33
C PRO A 5 5.04 21.30 -1.38
N GLN A 6 5.39 21.87 -2.54
CA GLN A 6 6.73 22.45 -2.79
C GLN A 6 6.71 23.87 -3.38
N LEU A 7 5.61 24.60 -3.33
CA LEU A 7 5.65 26.03 -3.66
C LEU A 7 6.35 26.78 -2.51
N GLY A 8 7.61 27.17 -2.73
CA GLY A 8 8.36 28.00 -1.80
C GLY A 8 7.59 29.27 -1.43
N SER A 9 7.71 29.70 -0.18
CA SER A 9 7.01 30.87 0.39
C SER A 9 7.22 32.16 -0.40
N GLU A 10 8.30 32.23 -1.18
CA GLU A 10 8.63 33.37 -2.02
C GLU A 10 8.33 33.03 -3.47
N ARG A 11 7.11 33.34 -3.92
CA ARG A 11 6.60 33.19 -5.30
C ARG A 11 7.35 34.12 -6.27
N ARG A 12 8.63 33.83 -6.50
CA ARG A 12 9.61 34.71 -7.16
C ARG A 12 9.47 34.66 -8.69
N THR A 13 9.05 33.53 -9.26
CA THR A 13 8.89 33.33 -10.70
C THR A 13 7.43 33.45 -11.15
N ASP A 14 7.23 33.75 -12.44
CA ASP A 14 5.91 33.78 -13.07
C ASP A 14 5.18 32.42 -13.00
N ALA A 15 5.93 31.31 -13.09
CA ALA A 15 5.39 29.97 -12.98
C ALA A 15 4.90 29.67 -11.55
N GLU A 16 5.68 30.02 -10.52
CA GLU A 16 5.27 29.84 -9.12
C GLU A 16 4.04 30.69 -8.77
N ARG A 17 3.94 31.90 -9.31
CA ARG A 17 2.75 32.77 -9.14
C ARG A 17 1.49 32.17 -9.76
N LEU A 18 1.61 31.50 -10.91
CA LEU A 18 0.50 30.80 -11.53
C LEU A 18 0.14 29.52 -10.74
N LEU A 19 1.15 28.74 -10.35
CA LEU A 19 0.95 27.51 -9.58
C LEU A 19 0.37 27.77 -8.20
N ALA A 20 0.59 28.95 -7.62
CA ALA A 20 -0.02 29.38 -6.36
C ALA A 20 -1.55 29.47 -6.39
N ILE A 21 -2.20 29.41 -7.57
CA ILE A 21 -3.66 29.28 -7.67
C ILE A 21 -4.11 27.90 -7.15
N PHE A 22 -3.26 26.88 -7.24
CA PHE A 22 -3.55 25.51 -6.81
C PHE A 22 -3.01 25.21 -5.39
N ASP A 23 -2.74 26.25 -4.60
CA ASP A 23 -2.20 26.15 -3.25
C ASP A 23 -3.25 25.54 -2.30
N GLN A 24 -3.04 24.26 -1.95
CA GLN A 24 -3.97 23.48 -1.14
C GLN A 24 -4.02 23.93 0.33
N HIS A 25 -3.11 24.80 0.77
CA HIS A 25 -3.21 25.40 2.11
C HIS A 25 -4.37 26.40 2.24
N ARG A 26 -4.96 26.82 1.11
CA ARG A 26 -6.11 27.74 1.06
C ARG A 26 -7.45 27.00 0.99
N ARG A 27 -7.47 25.69 1.24
CA ARG A 27 -8.72 24.90 1.26
C ARG A 27 -9.70 25.46 2.27
N VAL A 28 -10.96 25.53 1.88
CA VAL A 28 -12.05 25.93 2.78
C VAL A 28 -12.37 24.76 3.70
N GLU A 29 -12.43 25.00 5.02
CA GLU A 29 -12.69 23.93 6.02
C GLU A 29 -13.99 23.15 5.77
N ARG A 30 -14.98 23.78 5.12
CA ARG A 30 -16.29 23.18 4.83
C ARG A 30 -16.31 22.35 3.55
N ASP A 31 -15.37 22.54 2.63
CA ASP A 31 -15.33 21.84 1.35
C ASP A 31 -13.88 21.73 0.86
N ASN A 32 -13.32 20.52 0.97
CA ASN A 32 -11.94 20.22 0.59
C ASN A 32 -11.67 20.38 -0.92
N HIS A 33 -12.72 20.51 -1.73
CA HIS A 33 -12.65 20.72 -3.17
C HIS A 33 -12.55 22.21 -3.55
N ILE A 34 -12.75 23.13 -2.59
CA ILE A 34 -12.78 24.57 -2.82
C ILE A 34 -11.55 25.23 -2.20
N LEU A 35 -10.87 26.08 -2.99
CA LEU A 35 -9.78 26.94 -2.52
C LEU A 35 -10.28 28.38 -2.39
N ASP A 36 -9.96 29.04 -1.28
CA ASP A 36 -10.21 30.46 -1.08
C ASP A 36 -9.10 31.30 -1.74
N ILE A 37 -9.42 31.82 -2.93
CA ILE A 37 -8.48 32.54 -3.79
C ILE A 37 -8.98 33.97 -3.97
N ASP A 38 -8.22 34.93 -3.45
CA ASP A 38 -8.44 36.35 -3.75
C ASP A 38 -7.90 36.72 -5.15
N GLU A 39 -8.81 36.96 -6.10
CA GLU A 39 -8.48 37.37 -7.47
C GLU A 39 -7.64 38.66 -7.50
N ALA A 40 -7.83 39.58 -6.54
CA ALA A 40 -7.11 40.85 -6.51
C ALA A 40 -5.61 40.68 -6.27
N THR A 41 -5.23 39.62 -5.55
CA THR A 41 -3.84 39.25 -5.23
C THR A 41 -3.05 38.77 -6.46
N TYR A 42 -3.72 38.39 -7.55
CA TYR A 42 -3.05 37.88 -8.76
C TYR A 42 -2.95 38.94 -9.88
N PRO A 43 -1.85 38.92 -10.66
CA PRO A 43 -1.71 39.74 -11.87
C PRO A 43 -2.88 39.54 -12.84
N GLU A 44 -3.25 40.59 -13.57
CA GLU A 44 -4.39 40.61 -14.49
C GLU A 44 -4.36 39.48 -15.54
N LYS A 45 -3.15 39.12 -16.01
CA LYS A 45 -2.93 37.98 -16.92
C LYS A 45 -3.48 36.65 -16.39
N TYR A 46 -3.47 36.44 -15.07
CA TYR A 46 -3.89 35.19 -14.43
C TYR A 46 -5.30 35.24 -13.84
N ARG A 47 -5.89 36.43 -13.67
CA ARG A 47 -7.28 36.58 -13.19
C ARG A 47 -8.29 35.82 -14.04
N LYS A 48 -8.08 35.77 -15.36
CA LYS A 48 -8.92 34.98 -16.29
C LYS A 48 -8.92 33.48 -15.94
N VAL A 49 -7.78 32.95 -15.48
CA VAL A 49 -7.66 31.54 -15.06
C VAL A 49 -8.42 31.32 -13.76
N VAL A 50 -8.25 32.20 -12.77
CA VAL A 50 -8.98 32.13 -11.48
C VAL A 50 -10.50 32.16 -11.70
N ARG A 51 -11.00 33.08 -12.52
CA ARG A 51 -12.44 33.16 -12.84
C ARG A 51 -12.98 31.88 -13.47
N ARG A 52 -12.22 31.29 -14.40
CA ARG A 52 -12.62 30.04 -15.07
C ARG A 52 -12.64 28.86 -14.10
N LEU A 53 -11.69 28.80 -13.17
CA LEU A 53 -11.64 27.77 -12.13
C LEU A 53 -12.81 27.91 -11.16
N ASN A 54 -13.10 29.13 -10.67
CA ASN A 54 -14.26 29.38 -9.82
C ASN A 54 -15.60 29.03 -10.51
N GLY A 55 -15.70 29.30 -11.81
CA GLY A 55 -16.84 28.90 -12.63
C GLY A 55 -17.02 27.38 -12.68
N ALA A 56 -15.93 26.64 -12.94
CA ALA A 56 -15.95 25.18 -13.03
C ALA A 56 -16.33 24.50 -11.70
N VAL A 57 -15.82 24.99 -10.57
CA VAL A 57 -16.16 24.46 -9.23
C VAL A 57 -17.64 24.68 -8.89
N SER A 58 -18.29 25.66 -9.52
CA SER A 58 -19.72 25.93 -9.34
C SER A 58 -20.61 25.01 -10.18
N GLU A 59 -20.06 24.23 -11.11
CA GLU A 59 -20.83 23.30 -11.93
C GLU A 59 -21.21 22.03 -11.14
N PRO A 60 -22.52 21.71 -10.98
CA PRO A 60 -22.95 20.59 -10.17
C PRO A 60 -22.42 19.22 -10.63
N ASN A 61 -22.21 19.04 -11.94
CA ASN A 61 -21.67 17.81 -12.48
C ASN A 61 -20.21 17.62 -12.09
N ILE A 62 -19.40 18.68 -12.17
CA ILE A 62 -17.98 18.65 -11.78
C ILE A 62 -17.89 18.32 -10.29
N LYS A 63 -18.68 18.98 -9.44
CA LYS A 63 -18.71 18.72 -8.00
C LYS A 63 -19.07 17.26 -7.68
N ARG A 64 -20.11 16.71 -8.31
CA ARG A 64 -20.49 15.29 -8.13
C ARG A 64 -19.39 14.33 -8.57
N THR A 65 -18.74 14.61 -9.70
CA THR A 65 -17.62 13.77 -10.17
C THR A 65 -16.49 13.78 -9.14
N MET A 66 -16.16 14.93 -8.55
CA MET A 66 -15.13 15.02 -7.51
C MET A 66 -15.50 14.24 -6.24
N GLU A 67 -16.76 14.30 -5.81
CA GLU A 67 -17.24 13.51 -4.66
C GLU A 67 -17.13 12.00 -4.92
N VAL A 68 -17.53 11.54 -6.10
CA VAL A 68 -17.42 10.12 -6.49
C VAL A 68 -15.96 9.69 -6.63
N GLU A 69 -15.09 10.55 -7.17
CA GLU A 69 -13.65 10.28 -7.26
C GLU A 69 -13.02 10.08 -5.87
N ASP A 70 -13.40 10.91 -4.89
CA ASP A 70 -12.94 10.77 -3.50
C ASP A 70 -13.39 9.45 -2.87
N ASP A 71 -14.65 9.04 -3.07
CA ASP A 71 -15.17 7.75 -2.60
C ASP A 71 -14.38 6.58 -3.23
N ILE A 72 -14.17 6.63 -4.55
CA ILE A 72 -13.41 5.60 -5.27
C ILE A 72 -11.97 5.53 -4.77
N LEU A 73 -11.31 6.68 -4.57
CA LEU A 73 -9.95 6.73 -4.05
C LEU A 73 -9.86 6.16 -2.63
N ALA A 74 -10.80 6.50 -1.75
CA ALA A 74 -10.84 5.96 -0.40
C ALA A 74 -11.00 4.43 -0.41
N GLU A 75 -11.85 3.89 -1.29
CA GLU A 75 -12.00 2.44 -1.48
C GLU A 75 -10.71 1.78 -1.99
N PHE A 76 -10.03 2.39 -2.96
CA PHE A 76 -8.74 1.89 -3.45
C PHE A 76 -7.68 1.86 -2.35
N GLU A 77 -7.55 2.92 -1.56
CA GLU A 77 -6.61 2.96 -0.43
C GLU A 77 -6.93 1.87 0.60
N ASP A 78 -8.21 1.61 0.87
CA ASP A 78 -8.65 0.53 1.75
C ASP A 78 -8.28 -0.84 1.19
N ILE A 79 -8.46 -1.04 -0.12
CA ILE A 79 -8.06 -2.27 -0.81
C ILE A 79 -6.55 -2.47 -0.71
N GLU A 80 -5.75 -1.44 -0.99
CA GLU A 80 -4.29 -1.49 -0.87
C GLU A 80 -3.84 -1.86 0.55
N ARG A 81 -4.44 -1.24 1.57
CA ARG A 81 -4.17 -1.58 2.98
C ARG A 81 -4.48 -3.06 3.27
N ARG A 82 -5.60 -3.57 2.78
CA ARG A 82 -5.99 -4.97 2.94
C ARG A 82 -5.05 -5.91 2.21
N MET A 83 -4.66 -5.60 0.97
CA MET A 83 -3.72 -6.39 0.18
C MET A 83 -2.36 -6.49 0.88
N ALA A 84 -1.81 -5.37 1.35
CA ALA A 84 -0.56 -5.37 2.12
C ALA A 84 -0.66 -6.20 3.41
N GLY A 85 -1.83 -6.20 4.06
CA GLY A 85 -2.10 -7.07 5.21
C GLY A 85 -2.12 -8.55 4.85
N MET A 86 -2.74 -8.90 3.71
CA MET A 86 -2.81 -10.27 3.20
C MET A 86 -1.44 -10.80 2.76
N GLU A 87 -0.63 -9.98 2.10
CA GLU A 87 0.74 -10.34 1.68
C GLU A 87 1.61 -10.69 2.89
N LYS A 88 1.58 -9.86 3.93
CA LYS A 88 2.28 -10.15 5.21
C LYS A 88 1.75 -11.41 5.90
N ALA A 89 0.48 -11.76 5.72
CA ALA A 89 -0.08 -12.99 6.28
C ALA A 89 0.35 -14.22 5.48
N LEU A 90 0.47 -14.10 4.16
CA LEU A 90 0.99 -15.14 3.27
C LEU A 90 2.46 -15.42 3.55
N GLU A 91 3.30 -14.38 3.64
CA GLU A 91 4.73 -14.51 3.95
C GLU A 91 4.97 -15.28 5.26
N ARG A 92 4.21 -14.96 6.32
CA ARG A 92 4.29 -15.71 7.59
C ARG A 92 3.84 -17.16 7.44
N LYS A 93 2.83 -17.44 6.61
CA LYS A 93 2.38 -18.81 6.37
C LYS A 93 3.42 -19.61 5.59
N GLU A 94 4.09 -18.99 4.62
CA GLU A 94 5.20 -19.58 3.85
C GLU A 94 6.32 -20.01 4.81
N GLN A 95 6.74 -19.11 5.72
CA GLN A 95 7.76 -19.41 6.73
C GLN A 95 7.37 -20.60 7.62
N VAL A 96 6.12 -20.64 8.10
CA VAL A 96 5.64 -21.77 8.92
C VAL A 96 5.59 -23.08 8.13
N ILE A 97 5.30 -23.03 6.84
CA ILE A 97 5.32 -24.22 5.98
C ILE A 97 6.76 -24.70 5.81
N GLU A 98 7.70 -23.80 5.53
CA GLU A 98 9.12 -24.13 5.38
C GLU A 98 9.71 -24.75 6.66
N GLU A 99 9.40 -24.19 7.84
CA GLU A 99 9.79 -24.77 9.14
C GLU A 99 9.21 -26.18 9.34
N LYS A 100 7.95 -26.40 8.93
CA LYS A 100 7.31 -27.72 9.02
C LYS A 100 7.92 -28.72 8.07
N ASP A 101 8.27 -28.31 6.86
CA ASP A 101 8.90 -29.19 5.88
C ASP A 101 10.31 -29.62 6.35
N GLN A 102 11.08 -28.70 6.93
CA GLN A 102 12.37 -29.03 7.56
C GLN A 102 12.20 -30.03 8.70
N ALA A 103 11.24 -29.80 9.60
CA ALA A 103 10.95 -30.72 10.70
C ALA A 103 10.48 -32.10 10.21
N LEU A 104 9.73 -32.16 9.11
CA LEU A 104 9.33 -33.43 8.48
C LEU A 104 10.53 -34.17 7.91
N GLU A 105 11.47 -33.47 7.27
CA GLU A 105 12.69 -34.07 6.72
C GLU A 105 13.59 -34.65 7.83
N GLU A 106 13.77 -33.92 8.94
CA GLU A 106 14.51 -34.42 10.11
C GLU A 106 13.85 -35.65 10.74
N ASN A 107 12.53 -35.64 10.86
CA ASN A 107 11.78 -36.80 11.37
C ASN A 107 11.92 -38.01 10.44
N ALA A 108 11.89 -37.81 9.12
CA ALA A 108 12.09 -38.88 8.15
C ALA A 108 13.48 -39.52 8.28
N LYS A 109 14.53 -38.69 8.41
CA LYS A 109 15.91 -39.18 8.66
C LYS A 109 15.99 -39.99 9.96
N THR A 110 15.38 -39.48 11.03
CA THR A 110 15.34 -40.18 12.33
C THR A 110 14.61 -41.52 12.25
N ILE A 111 13.53 -41.61 11.47
CA ILE A 111 12.81 -42.86 11.24
C ILE A 111 13.70 -43.84 10.47
N GLU A 112 14.36 -43.40 9.40
CA GLU A 112 15.26 -44.24 8.61
C GLU A 112 16.42 -44.81 9.45
N GLU A 113 17.02 -43.99 10.32
CA GLU A 113 18.05 -44.44 11.27
C GLU A 113 17.53 -45.51 12.23
N LYS A 114 16.35 -45.30 12.81
CA LYS A 114 15.71 -46.28 13.70
C LYS A 114 15.35 -47.58 12.99
N GLU A 115 14.91 -47.52 11.74
CA GLU A 115 14.64 -48.72 10.93
C GLU A 115 15.92 -49.52 10.68
N ARG A 116 17.05 -48.86 10.39
CA ARG A 116 18.35 -49.52 10.25
C ARG A 116 18.82 -50.18 11.54
N GLU A 117 18.70 -49.48 12.67
CA GLU A 117 19.03 -50.06 13.98
C GLU A 117 18.17 -51.27 14.34
N LEU A 118 16.87 -51.22 14.02
CA LEU A 118 15.96 -52.35 14.24
C LEU A 118 16.34 -53.55 13.37
N ALA A 119 16.63 -53.32 12.09
CA ALA A 119 17.07 -54.38 11.18
C ALA A 119 18.38 -55.04 11.65
N GLU A 120 19.32 -54.26 12.18
CA GLU A 120 20.57 -54.78 12.74
C GLU A 120 20.32 -55.61 14.01
N LYS A 121 19.47 -55.14 14.93
CA LYS A 121 19.07 -55.87 16.13
C LYS A 121 18.37 -57.19 15.78
N ASP A 122 17.46 -57.18 14.81
CA ASP A 122 16.76 -58.39 14.35
C ASP A 122 17.73 -59.41 13.76
N ARG A 123 18.73 -58.96 12.98
CA ARG A 123 19.80 -59.82 12.46
C ARG A 123 20.62 -60.47 13.59
N LEU A 124 21.05 -59.68 14.58
CA LEU A 124 21.80 -60.20 15.73
C LEU A 124 20.98 -61.22 16.53
N ILE A 125 19.69 -60.99 16.71
CA ILE A 125 18.78 -61.94 17.39
C ILE A 125 18.68 -63.25 16.59
N ALA A 126 18.60 -63.18 15.26
CA ALA A 126 18.56 -64.37 14.41
C ALA A 126 19.86 -65.18 14.51
N GLU A 127 21.02 -64.53 14.48
CA GLU A 127 22.34 -65.18 14.63
C GLU A 127 22.50 -65.85 16.01
N LEU A 128 22.05 -65.20 17.09
CA LEU A 128 22.07 -65.77 18.45
C LEU A 128 21.14 -66.97 18.62
N ARG A 129 19.98 -66.96 17.94
CA ARG A 129 19.02 -68.08 18.00
C ARG A 129 19.45 -69.28 17.16
N GLY A 130 20.16 -69.07 16.05
CA GLY A 130 20.70 -70.14 15.21
C GLY A 130 21.97 -70.81 15.76
N SER A 131 22.62 -70.21 16.76
CA SER A 131 23.84 -70.73 17.41
C SER A 131 23.56 -71.62 18.64
N ARG A 132 22.31 -72.01 18.88
CA ARG A 132 21.88 -73.00 19.90
C ARG A 132 21.38 -74.27 19.23
#